data_AF-K0XNT7-F1
#
_entry.id   AF-K0XNT7-F1
#
_cell.length_a   1.000
_cell.length_b   1.000
_cell.length_c   1.000
_cell.angle_alpha   90.00
_cell.angle_beta   90.00
_cell.angle_gamma   90.00
#
_symmetry.space_group_name_H-M   'P 1'
#
loop_
_entity.id
_entity.type
_entity.pdbx_description
1 polymer ?
#
loop_
_entity_poly.entity_id
_entity_poly.type
_entity_poly.pdbx_seq_one_letter_code
_entity_poly.pdbx_strand_id
1 'polypeptide(L)' 'MNANPVLLQKKYARIIENFARKKNISIEESLDFFYHSFTYELMSKGISDMHCMSDEYLIEDLEREYSGEYGNRKAI' A
#
# COMPACT_ATOMS: atom_id res chain seq x y z
N MET A 1 15.12 -8.19 1.32
CA MET A 1 16.10 -7.16 0.89
C MET A 1 15.47 -5.80 1.15
N ASN A 2 16.22 -4.76 1.53
CA ASN A 2 15.62 -3.44 1.80
C ASN A 2 15.73 -2.54 0.56
N ALA A 3 14.60 -1.98 0.11
CA ALA A 3 14.58 -1.01 -0.98
C ALA A 3 15.36 0.27 -0.60
N ASN A 4 15.88 0.98 -1.61
CA ASN A 4 16.41 2.32 -1.39
C ASN A 4 15.30 3.21 -0.80
N PRO A 5 15.52 3.86 0.36
CA PRO A 5 14.47 4.62 1.04
C PRO A 5 13.83 5.70 0.18
N VAL A 6 14.59 6.41 -0.66
CA VAL A 6 14.07 7.47 -1.53
C VAL A 6 13.17 6.88 -2.63
N LEU A 7 13.56 5.74 -3.21
CA LEU A 7 12.76 5.08 -4.23
C LEU A 7 11.46 4.52 -3.65
N LEU A 8 11.53 3.97 -2.43
CA LEU A 8 10.37 3.43 -1.72
C LEU A 8 9.34 4.54 -1.40
N GLN A 9 9.80 5.71 -0.93
CA GLN A 9 8.94 6.86 -0.69
C GLN A 9 8.25 7.36 -1.97
N LYS A 10 8.98 7.44 -3.10
CA LYS A 10 8.38 7.78 -4.40
C LYS A 10 7.32 6.77 -4.85
N LYS A 11 7.54 5.49 -4.56
CA LYS A 11 6.58 4.43 -4.85
C LYS A 11 5.32 4.58 -4.00
N TYR A 12 5.46 4.87 -2.71
CA TYR A 12 4.31 5.15 -1.83
C TYR A 12 3.46 6.30 -2.36
N ALA A 13 4.08 7.41 -2.74
CA ALA A 13 3.35 8.56 -3.30
C ALA A 13 2.49 8.17 -4.53
N ARG A 14 3.05 7.37 -5.44
CA ARG A 14 2.32 6.86 -6.62
C ARG A 14 1.14 5.96 -6.23
N ILE A 15 1.35 5.05 -5.27
CA ILE A 15 0.31 4.14 -4.81
C ILE A 15 -0.84 4.92 -4.17
N ILE A 16 -0.53 5.86 -3.28
CA ILE A 16 -1.52 6.71 -2.57
C ILE A 16 -2.36 7.52 -3.57
N GLU A 17 -1.71 8.18 -4.54
CA GLU A 17 -2.41 8.99 -5.55
C GLU A 17 -3.32 8.13 -6.43
N ASN A 18 -2.82 6.98 -6.88
CA ASN A 18 -3.59 6.09 -7.75
C ASN A 18 -4.74 5.41 -6.99
N PHE A 19 -4.54 5.02 -5.74
CA PHE A 19 -5.57 4.44 -4.88
C PHE A 19 -6.70 5.45 -4.61
N ALA A 20 -6.35 6.70 -4.26
CA ALA A 20 -7.32 7.77 -4.06
C ALA A 20 -8.22 7.96 -5.30
N ARG A 21 -7.59 7.99 -6.49
CA ARG A 21 -8.30 8.11 -7.76
C ARG A 21 -9.21 6.92 -8.05
N LYS A 22 -8.76 5.68 -7.83
CA LYS A 22 -9.57 4.47 -8.09
C LYS A 22 -10.78 4.36 -7.16
N LYS A 23 -10.61 4.67 -5.87
CA LYS A 23 -11.68 4.61 -4.87
C LYS A 23 -12.54 5.88 -4.78
N ASN A 24 -12.17 6.92 -5.53
CA ASN A 24 -12.83 8.23 -5.51
C ASN A 24 -12.91 8.82 -4.07
N ILE A 25 -11.79 8.75 -3.36
CA ILE A 25 -11.61 9.30 -2.00
C ILE A 25 -10.57 10.43 -2.02
N SER A 26 -10.49 11.18 -0.92
CA SER A 26 -9.48 12.23 -0.78
C SER A 26 -8.05 11.65 -0.71
N ILE A 27 -7.05 12.46 -1.09
CA ILE A 27 -5.64 12.06 -0.95
C ILE A 27 -5.31 11.88 0.55
N GLU A 28 -5.88 12.71 1.42
CA GLU A 28 -5.71 12.64 2.86
C GLU A 28 -6.23 11.32 3.44
N GLU A 29 -7.42 10.89 3.01
CA GLU A 29 -8.01 9.60 3.42
C GLU A 29 -7.21 8.41 2.89
N SER A 30 -6.78 8.48 1.62
CA SER A 30 -5.89 7.48 1.02
C SER A 30 -4.56 7.36 1.77
N LEU A 31 -3.96 8.50 2.15
CA LEU A 31 -2.71 8.58 2.89
C LEU A 31 -2.85 7.96 4.29
N ASP A 32 -3.90 8.32 5.02
CA ASP A 32 -4.17 7.79 6.35
C ASP A 32 -4.40 6.28 6.30
N PHE A 33 -5.23 5.81 5.37
CA PHE A 33 -5.47 4.38 5.19
C PHE A 33 -4.19 3.63 4.81
N PHE A 34 -3.41 4.16 3.86
CA PHE A 34 -2.17 3.53 3.41
C PHE A 34 -1.21 3.25 4.56
N TYR A 35 -0.95 4.21 5.45
CA TYR A 35 -0.02 4.00 6.57
C TYR A 35 -0.52 3.06 7.67
N HIS A 36 -1.83 2.80 7.71
CA HIS A 36 -2.44 1.80 8.60
C HIS A 36 -2.72 0.46 7.90
N SER A 37 -2.40 0.35 6.60
CA SER A 37 -2.64 -0.86 5.80
C SER A 37 -1.63 -1.96 6.08
N PHE A 38 -2.07 -3.20 5.89
CA PHE A 38 -1.21 -4.37 5.93
C PHE A 38 -0.24 -4.38 4.73
N THR A 39 -0.69 -3.92 3.56
CA THR A 39 0.14 -3.74 2.37
C THR A 39 1.37 -2.84 2.66
N TYR A 40 1.19 -1.70 3.33
CA TYR A 40 2.29 -0.83 3.73
C TYR A 40 3.26 -1.53 4.69
N GLU A 41 2.75 -2.27 5.67
CA GLU A 41 3.57 -3.01 6.61
C GLU A 41 4.46 -4.05 5.90
N LEU A 42 3.89 -4.82 4.97
CA LEU A 42 4.66 -5.78 4.18
C LEU A 42 5.73 -5.09 3.32
N MET A 43 5.36 -4.01 2.63
CA MET A 43 6.30 -3.25 1.80
C MET A 43 7.44 -2.65 2.61
N SER A 44 7.14 -2.02 3.75
CA SER A 44 8.11 -1.32 4.60
C SER A 44 9.06 -2.28 5.30
N LYS A 45 8.57 -3.45 5.72
CA LYS A 45 9.40 -4.53 6.30
C LYS A 45 10.10 -5.39 5.24
N GLY A 46 9.81 -5.18 3.96
CA GLY A 46 10.37 -5.98 2.87
C GLY A 46 9.93 -7.45 2.88
N ILE A 47 8.77 -7.75 3.47
CA ILE A 47 8.23 -9.10 3.57
C ILE A 47 7.76 -9.55 2.19
N SER A 48 8.10 -10.78 1.80
CA SER A 48 7.76 -11.37 0.50
C SER A 48 8.17 -10.51 -0.72
N ASP A 49 9.17 -9.65 -0.54
CA ASP A 49 9.60 -8.67 -1.54
C ASP A 49 8.44 -7.80 -2.10
N MET A 50 7.44 -7.50 -1.27
CA MET A 50 6.26 -6.70 -1.68
C MET A 50 6.63 -5.33 -2.25
N HIS A 51 7.74 -4.73 -1.81
CA HIS A 51 8.24 -3.47 -2.37
C HIS A 51 8.66 -3.57 -3.86
N CYS A 52 8.98 -4.78 -4.35
CA CYS A 52 9.33 -5.05 -5.75
C CYS A 52 8.10 -5.25 -6.65
N MET A 53 6.92 -5.50 -6.08
CA MET A 53 5.69 -5.73 -6.85
C MET A 53 5.25 -4.49 -7.63
N SER A 54 4.46 -4.66 -8.69
CA SER A 54 3.95 -3.52 -9.46
C SER A 54 3.03 -2.63 -8.61
N ASP A 55 2.92 -1.36 -8.97
CA ASP A 55 1.98 -0.46 -8.30
C ASP A 55 0.55 -0.97 -8.42
N GLU A 56 0.16 -1.46 -9.61
CA GLU A 56 -1.19 -1.99 -9.87
C GLU A 56 -1.55 -3.10 -8.88
N TYR A 57 -0.63 -4.05 -8.67
CA TYR A 57 -0.82 -5.16 -7.74
C TYR A 57 -1.00 -4.67 -6.29
N LEU A 58 -0.16 -3.73 -5.85
CA LEU A 58 -0.21 -3.18 -4.50
C LEU A 58 -1.48 -2.35 -4.27
N ILE A 59 -1.94 -1.64 -5.29
CA ILE A 59 -3.22 -0.93 -5.25
C ILE A 59 -4.36 -1.94 -5.14
N GLU A 60 -4.39 -3.00 -5.95
CA GLU A 60 -5.44 -4.04 -5.83
C GLU A 60 -5.50 -4.66 -4.43
N ASP A 61 -4.35 -4.92 -3.80
CA ASP A 61 -4.31 -5.41 -2.42
C ASP A 61 -4.85 -4.37 -1.43
N LEU A 62 -4.48 -3.10 -1.55
CA LEU A 62 -5.09 -2.01 -0.78
C LEU A 62 -6.60 -1.90 -1.01
N GLU A 63 -7.08 -2.10 -2.23
CA GLU A 63 -8.51 -2.05 -2.56
C GLU A 63 -9.29 -3.17 -1.89
N ARG A 64 -8.71 -4.37 -1.83
CA ARG A 64 -9.31 -5.51 -1.12
C ARG A 64 -9.23 -5.32 0.40
N GLU A 65 -8.14 -4.77 0.92
CA GLU A 65 -8.02 -4.40 2.35
C GLU A 65 -9.08 -3.37 2.73
N TYR A 66 -9.25 -2.34 1.92
CA TYR A 66 -10.23 -1.27 2.12
C TYR A 66 -11.67 -1.77 2.08
N SER A 67 -11.97 -2.70 1.16
CA SER A 67 -13.29 -3.37 1.08
C SER A 67 -13.54 -4.37 2.23
N GLY A 68 -12.55 -4.64 3.09
CA GLY A 68 -12.66 -5.61 4.18
C GLY A 68 -12.53 -7.07 3.76
N GLU A 69 -12.25 -7.36 2.49
CA GLU A 69 -12.09 -8.73 1.95
C GLU A 69 -10.89 -9.45 2.56
N TYR A 70 -9.90 -8.71 3.07
CA TYR A 70 -8.71 -9.28 3.68
C TYR A 70 -8.88 -9.77 5.12
N GLY A 71 -10.01 -9.49 5.78
CA GLY A 71 -10.39 -10.06 7.09
C GLY A 71 -9.27 -10.12 8.15
N ASN A 72 -9.13 -9.08 8.98
CA ASN A 72 -8.27 -9.06 10.19
C ASN A 72 -6.82 -9.59 10.02
N ARG A 73 -6.20 -9.47 8.83
CA ARG A 73 -4.76 -9.73 8.72
C ARG A 73 -3.98 -8.62 9.41
N LYS A 74 -3.44 -8.92 10.58
CA LYS A 74 -2.30 -8.20 11.16
C LYS A 74 -1.03 -8.90 10.68
N ALA A 75 0.02 -8.16 10.30
CA ALA A 75 1.29 -8.82 10.04
C ALA A 75 1.86 -9.36 11.36
N ILE A 76 2.47 -10.53 11.21
CA ILE A 76 3.01 -11.37 12.27
C ILE A 76 4.16 -10.63 12.96
#